data_AF-A0A0G0J2T3-F1
#
_entry.id   AF-A0A0G0J2T3-F1
#
_cell.length_a   1.000
_cell.length_b   1.000
_cell.length_c   1.000
_cell.angle_alpha   90.00
_cell.angle_beta   90.00
_cell.angle_gamma   90.00
#
_symmetry.space_group_name_H-M   'P 1'
#
loop_
_entity.id
_entity.type
_entity.pdbx_description
1 polymer ?
#
loop_
_entity_poly.entity_id
_entity_poly.type
_entity_poly.pdbx_seq_one_letter_code
_entity_poly.pdbx_strand_id
1 'polypeptide(L)'
;MSTKLLVVEDSPRHREEALNFVSKHIKKSAQLELDFATSFSEAKMMVQKTCYGGILTDIFMPTESENDEQLSLKASLAKARAREYMEAIEDTAKYVASLYIDEMPYAVLLAETALREKIPIVFITDTYHHGDKTEPVNSWSKFKGIPLIDNEDGEENDHRGKNVVQKNWQKGFLTLLWMVEGKKSNTVIINSEEIKSDLSFGWINSLLEDILFNGPKRRLSHRNDEGKEGFREMVEKFFII
;
A
#
# COMPACT_ATOMS: atom_id res chain seq x y z
N MET A 1 -1.17 0.78 24.17
CA MET A 1 -2.15 1.60 23.44
C MET A 1 -2.64 0.77 22.26
N SER A 2 -3.95 0.76 22.03
CA SER A 2 -4.53 0.07 20.88
C SER A 2 -4.01 0.69 19.58
N THR A 3 -3.67 -0.15 18.60
CA THR A 3 -3.30 0.31 17.26
C THR A 3 -4.55 0.33 16.41
N LYS A 4 -4.91 1.51 15.91
CA LYS A 4 -6.08 1.69 15.05
C LYS A 4 -5.64 1.71 13.59
N LEU A 5 -6.19 0.84 12.76
CA LEU A 5 -5.95 0.82 11.31
C LEU A 5 -7.21 1.21 10.56
N LEU A 6 -7.03 1.83 9.40
CA LEU A 6 -8.11 2.11 8.45
C LEU A 6 -7.99 1.17 7.25
N VAL A 7 -9.05 0.44 6.94
CA VAL A 7 -9.17 -0.35 5.71
C VAL A 7 -10.11 0.37 4.75
N VAL A 8 -9.66 0.66 3.53
CA VAL A 8 -10.48 1.32 2.50
C VAL A 8 -10.78 0.35 1.38
N GLU A 9 -12.04 -0.07 1.29
CA GLU A 9 -12.48 -1.14 0.39
C GLU A 9 -13.98 -0.98 0.12
N ASP A 10 -14.36 -0.80 -1.14
CA ASP A 10 -15.74 -0.57 -1.56
C ASP A 10 -16.53 -1.88 -1.75
N SER A 11 -15.86 -2.99 -2.08
CA SER A 11 -16.49 -4.30 -2.20
C SER A 11 -16.87 -4.89 -0.83
N PRO A 12 -18.17 -5.16 -0.56
CA PRO A 12 -18.59 -5.77 0.70
C PRO A 12 -17.93 -7.12 0.97
N ARG A 13 -17.73 -7.93 -0.09
CA ARG A 13 -17.08 -9.23 0.01
C ARG A 13 -15.64 -9.10 0.50
N HIS A 14 -14.88 -8.18 -0.10
CA HIS A 14 -13.48 -7.94 0.25
C HIS A 14 -13.33 -7.40 1.68
N ARG A 15 -14.24 -6.53 2.14
CA ARG A 15 -14.28 -6.11 3.55
C ARG A 15 -14.50 -7.28 4.50
N GLU A 16 -15.43 -8.18 4.16
CA GLU A 16 -15.67 -9.39 4.94
C GLU A 16 -14.43 -10.30 4.99
N GLU A 17 -13.74 -10.47 3.87
CA GLU A 17 -12.47 -11.21 3.81
C GLU A 17 -11.39 -10.60 4.71
N ALA A 18 -11.25 -9.26 4.72
CA ALA A 18 -10.32 -8.55 5.60
C ALA A 18 -10.66 -8.74 7.10
N LEU A 19 -11.94 -8.62 7.45
CA LEU A 19 -12.45 -8.88 8.81
C LEU A 19 -12.21 -10.33 9.25
N ASN A 20 -12.49 -11.28 8.36
CA ASN A 20 -12.27 -12.70 8.60
C ASN A 20 -10.79 -13.01 8.78
N PHE A 21 -9.90 -12.35 8.02
CA PHE A 21 -8.46 -12.52 8.19
C PHE A 21 -8.01 -12.08 9.59
N VAL A 22 -8.38 -10.86 10.00
CA VAL A 22 -7.99 -10.29 11.31
C VAL A 22 -8.57 -11.09 12.46
N SER A 23 -9.85 -11.46 12.40
CA SER A 23 -10.48 -12.25 13.47
C SER A 23 -9.89 -13.65 13.64
N LYS A 24 -9.43 -14.28 12.56
CA LYS A 24 -8.81 -15.62 12.59
C LYS A 24 -7.35 -15.59 13.01
N HIS A 25 -6.57 -14.62 12.55
CA HIS A 25 -5.10 -14.68 12.65
C HIS A 25 -4.50 -13.69 13.63
N ILE A 26 -5.21 -12.61 13.96
CA ILE A 26 -4.69 -11.58 14.87
C ILE A 26 -5.26 -11.84 16.25
N LYS A 27 -4.38 -12.13 17.21
CA LYS A 27 -4.78 -12.40 18.59
C LYS A 27 -5.52 -11.20 19.17
N LYS A 28 -6.58 -11.46 19.96
CA LYS A 28 -7.28 -10.42 20.73
C LYS A 28 -6.34 -9.60 21.63
N SER A 29 -5.21 -10.19 22.05
CA SER A 29 -4.19 -9.51 22.85
C SER A 29 -3.41 -8.43 22.10
N ALA A 30 -3.43 -8.42 20.77
CA ALA A 30 -2.69 -7.45 19.95
C ALA A 30 -3.28 -6.03 19.99
N GLN A 31 -4.44 -5.82 20.64
CA GLN A 31 -5.15 -4.53 20.72
C GLN A 31 -5.18 -3.83 19.35
N LEU A 32 -5.72 -4.53 18.34
CA LEU A 32 -5.87 -4.00 16.99
C LEU A 32 -7.33 -3.63 16.77
N GLU A 33 -7.58 -2.39 16.38
CA GLU A 33 -8.90 -1.88 16.00
C GLU A 33 -8.92 -1.58 14.51
N LEU A 34 -9.96 -2.05 13.81
CA LEU A 34 -10.16 -1.78 12.40
C LEU A 34 -11.38 -0.87 12.21
N ASP A 35 -11.16 0.24 11.51
CA ASP A 35 -12.23 0.99 10.89
C ASP A 35 -12.27 0.70 9.39
N PHE A 36 -13.44 0.89 8.78
CA PHE A 36 -13.64 0.71 7.35
C PHE A 36 -14.16 1.99 6.72
N ALA A 37 -13.60 2.32 5.56
CA ALA A 37 -14.17 3.28 4.63
C ALA A 37 -14.47 2.58 3.31
N THR A 38 -15.52 3.03 2.63
CA THR A 38 -16.01 2.48 1.36
C THR A 38 -15.75 3.40 0.17
N SER A 39 -15.22 4.58 0.45
CA SER A 39 -15.00 5.63 -0.55
C SER A 39 -13.82 6.52 -0.16
N PHE A 40 -13.32 7.29 -1.12
CA PHE A 40 -12.24 8.23 -0.89
C PHE A 40 -12.62 9.35 0.08
N SER A 41 -13.79 9.97 -0.11
CA SER A 41 -14.27 11.05 0.75
C SER A 41 -14.44 10.59 2.20
N GLU A 42 -14.99 9.38 2.40
CA GLU A 42 -15.11 8.78 3.73
C GLU A 42 -13.74 8.54 4.36
N ALA A 43 -12.82 7.88 3.64
CA ALA A 43 -11.48 7.59 4.12
C ALA A 43 -10.72 8.88 4.51
N LYS A 44 -10.77 9.90 3.65
CA LYS A 44 -10.13 11.19 3.89
C LYS A 44 -10.67 11.86 5.15
N MET A 45 -12.00 11.93 5.29
CA MET A 45 -12.63 12.49 6.48
C MET A 45 -12.20 11.75 7.75
N MET A 46 -12.10 10.41 7.69
CA MET A 46 -11.67 9.60 8.81
C MET A 46 -10.22 9.88 9.20
N VAL A 47 -9.31 9.93 8.22
CA VAL A 47 -7.89 10.27 8.43
C VAL A 47 -7.73 11.66 9.07
N GLN A 48 -8.56 12.63 8.69
CA GLN A 48 -8.52 13.98 9.28
C GLN A 48 -9.04 14.03 10.73
N LYS A 49 -9.96 13.13 11.10
CA LYS A 49 -10.61 13.13 12.43
C LYS A 49 -9.94 12.19 13.43
N THR A 50 -9.20 11.19 12.94
CA THR A 50 -8.70 10.08 13.74
C THR A 50 -7.22 9.86 13.46
N CYS A 51 -6.43 9.67 14.51
CA CYS A 51 -5.02 9.30 14.39
C CYS A 51 -4.90 7.79 14.15
N TYR A 52 -4.80 7.39 12.88
CA TYR A 52 -4.55 6.00 12.51
C TYR A 52 -3.06 5.65 12.60
N GLY A 53 -2.79 4.43 13.05
CA GLY A 53 -1.46 3.83 13.02
C GLY A 53 -1.02 3.50 11.60
N GLY A 54 -1.96 3.12 10.72
CA GLY A 54 -1.69 2.77 9.33
C GLY A 54 -2.98 2.61 8.51
N ILE A 55 -2.84 2.63 7.18
CA ILE A 55 -3.92 2.53 6.20
C ILE A 55 -3.64 1.36 5.25
N LEU A 56 -4.63 0.50 5.04
CA LEU A 56 -4.65 -0.51 3.98
C LEU A 56 -5.75 -0.13 3.00
N THR A 57 -5.45 0.03 1.72
CA THR A 57 -6.43 0.54 0.76
C THR A 57 -6.44 -0.23 -0.54
N ASP A 58 -7.64 -0.45 -1.08
CA ASP A 58 -7.80 -0.80 -2.48
C ASP A 58 -7.21 0.29 -3.36
N ILE A 59 -6.63 -0.11 -4.50
CA ILE A 59 -6.21 0.79 -5.58
C ILE A 59 -7.44 1.38 -6.27
N PHE A 60 -8.44 0.54 -6.53
CA PHE A 60 -9.64 0.95 -7.26
C PHE A 60 -10.74 1.32 -6.28
N MET A 61 -11.05 2.60 -6.22
CA MET A 61 -12.20 3.10 -5.45
C MET A 61 -13.26 3.61 -6.42
N PRO A 62 -14.55 3.59 -6.01
CA PRO A 62 -15.61 4.17 -6.80
C PRO A 62 -15.35 5.66 -7.08
N THR A 63 -15.69 6.07 -8.29
CA THR A 63 -15.56 7.47 -8.71
C THR A 63 -16.56 8.33 -7.95
N GLU A 64 -16.06 9.38 -7.31
CA GLU A 64 -16.87 10.41 -6.67
C GLU A 64 -16.96 11.65 -7.58
N SER A 65 -17.90 12.56 -7.29
CA SER A 65 -17.89 13.87 -7.92
C SER A 65 -16.61 14.61 -7.54
N GLU A 66 -15.82 14.99 -8.53
CA GLU A 66 -14.54 15.66 -8.29
C GLU A 66 -14.74 17.01 -7.59
N ASN A 67 -13.92 17.30 -6.58
CA ASN A 67 -13.84 18.60 -5.94
C ASN A 67 -12.55 19.35 -6.32
N ASP A 68 -12.52 20.65 -6.05
CA ASP A 68 -11.39 21.54 -6.38
C ASP A 68 -10.05 21.05 -5.83
N GLU A 69 -10.06 20.39 -4.67
CA GLU A 69 -8.84 19.87 -4.05
C GLU A 69 -8.31 18.64 -4.80
N GLN A 70 -9.19 17.72 -5.22
CA GLN A 70 -8.82 16.57 -6.03
C GLN A 70 -8.29 17.02 -7.40
N LEU A 71 -8.95 18.00 -8.03
CA LEU A 71 -8.49 18.61 -9.28
C LEU A 71 -7.11 19.27 -9.13
N SER A 72 -6.89 20.01 -8.04
CA SER A 72 -5.61 20.65 -7.73
C SER A 72 -4.48 19.64 -7.52
N LEU A 73 -4.77 18.54 -6.82
CA LEU A 73 -3.79 17.48 -6.58
C LEU A 73 -3.47 16.71 -7.86
N LYS A 74 -4.49 16.37 -8.66
CA LYS A 74 -4.33 15.78 -10.00
C LYS A 74 -3.49 16.67 -10.91
N ALA A 75 -3.77 17.97 -10.96
CA ALA A 75 -2.99 18.92 -11.73
C ALA A 75 -1.53 19.03 -11.26
N SER A 76 -1.30 18.99 -9.94
CA SER A 76 0.05 19.03 -9.37
C SER A 76 0.87 17.79 -9.73
N LEU A 77 0.26 16.60 -9.67
CA LEU A 77 0.90 15.33 -10.05
C LEU A 77 1.14 15.26 -11.56
N ALA A 78 0.16 15.68 -12.36
CA ALA A 78 0.29 15.80 -13.80
C ALA A 78 1.45 16.74 -14.19
N LYS A 79 1.60 17.89 -13.51
CA LYS A 79 2.72 18.82 -13.72
C LYS A 79 4.06 18.23 -13.30
N ALA A 80 4.10 17.48 -12.20
CA ALA A 80 5.31 16.83 -11.73
C ALA A 80 5.81 15.78 -12.74
N ARG A 81 4.89 14.95 -13.25
CA ARG A 81 5.17 14.00 -14.32
C ARG A 81 5.59 14.70 -15.61
N ALA A 82 4.86 15.73 -16.03
CA ALA A 82 5.19 16.52 -17.21
C ALA A 82 6.63 17.07 -17.18
N ARG A 83 7.17 17.43 -16.00
CA ARG A 83 8.57 17.84 -15.86
C ARG A 83 9.57 16.74 -16.17
N GLU A 84 9.26 15.48 -15.85
CA GLU A 84 10.09 14.33 -16.25
C GLU A 84 10.12 14.20 -17.78
N TYR A 85 9.00 14.53 -18.44
CA TYR A 85 8.90 14.55 -19.91
C TYR A 85 9.32 15.87 -20.55
N MET A 86 9.66 16.93 -19.80
CA MET A 86 10.03 18.23 -20.37
C MET A 86 11.43 18.27 -20.99
N GLU A 87 12.19 17.17 -20.96
CA GLU A 87 13.26 16.96 -21.95
C GLU A 87 12.69 16.72 -23.37
N ALA A 88 11.39 16.47 -23.51
CA ALA A 88 10.66 16.21 -24.74
C ALA A 88 9.39 17.08 -24.85
N ILE A 89 9.54 18.33 -25.32
CA ILE A 89 8.48 19.17 -25.95
C ILE A 89 7.26 19.54 -25.07
N GLU A 90 7.02 20.83 -24.87
CA GLU A 90 5.96 21.40 -24.01
C GLU A 90 4.54 20.87 -24.30
N ASP A 91 4.22 20.57 -25.56
CA ASP A 91 2.91 20.03 -25.95
C ASP A 91 2.74 18.57 -25.53
N THR A 92 3.81 17.78 -25.51
CA THR A 92 3.81 16.41 -24.99
C THR A 92 3.59 16.42 -23.47
N ALA A 93 4.21 17.36 -22.76
CA ALA A 93 3.99 17.58 -21.33
C ALA A 93 2.52 17.89 -21.00
N LYS A 94 1.85 18.75 -21.79
CA LYS A 94 0.42 19.06 -21.62
C LYS A 94 -0.46 17.85 -21.94
N TYR A 95 -0.15 17.10 -23.00
CA TYR A 95 -0.88 15.90 -23.36
C TYR A 95 -0.76 14.80 -22.29
N VAL A 96 0.46 14.51 -21.83
CA VAL A 96 0.72 13.54 -20.74
C VAL A 96 0.02 13.97 -19.45
N ALA A 97 0.04 15.27 -19.14
CA ALA A 97 -0.68 15.80 -17.98
C ALA A 97 -2.20 15.57 -18.08
N SER A 98 -2.80 15.77 -19.26
CA SER A 98 -4.23 15.56 -19.46
C SER A 98 -4.66 14.10 -19.31
N LEU A 99 -3.87 13.15 -19.80
CA LEU A 99 -4.14 11.71 -19.61
C LEU A 99 -4.10 11.33 -18.12
N TYR A 100 -3.23 11.99 -17.34
CA TYR A 100 -3.07 11.69 -15.93
C TYR A 100 -4.22 12.19 -15.04
N ILE A 101 -4.86 13.29 -15.43
CA ILE A 101 -5.94 13.87 -14.62
C ILE A 101 -7.16 12.95 -14.63
N ASP A 102 -7.53 12.40 -15.78
CA ASP A 102 -8.74 11.59 -15.89
C ASP A 102 -8.57 10.17 -15.29
N GLU A 103 -7.34 9.64 -15.30
CA GLU A 103 -7.09 8.23 -14.97
C GLU A 103 -6.52 7.98 -13.56
N MET A 104 -6.20 9.03 -12.80
CA MET A 104 -5.51 8.83 -11.52
C MET A 104 -6.43 8.20 -10.46
N PRO A 105 -6.10 7.01 -9.92
CA PRO A 105 -6.95 6.34 -8.94
C PRO A 105 -7.01 7.12 -7.62
N TYR A 106 -8.18 7.16 -7.00
CA TYR A 106 -8.36 7.87 -5.73
C TYR A 106 -7.46 7.34 -4.59
N ALA A 107 -7.03 6.08 -4.66
CA ALA A 107 -6.06 5.51 -3.74
C ALA A 107 -4.73 6.29 -3.72
N VAL A 108 -4.30 6.84 -4.86
CA VAL A 108 -3.11 7.71 -4.96
C VAL A 108 -3.32 9.01 -4.19
N LEU A 109 -4.50 9.63 -4.34
CA LEU A 109 -4.86 10.84 -3.60
C LEU A 109 -4.89 10.60 -2.09
N LEU A 110 -5.37 9.42 -1.67
CA LEU A 110 -5.34 9.01 -0.27
C LEU A 110 -3.92 8.79 0.22
N ALA A 111 -3.05 8.18 -0.59
CA ALA A 111 -1.65 7.98 -0.25
C ALA A 111 -0.88 9.29 -0.08
N GLU A 112 -1.11 10.30 -0.94
CA GLU A 112 -0.55 11.64 -0.73
C GLU A 112 -0.98 12.25 0.60
N THR A 113 -2.25 12.05 0.97
CA THR A 113 -2.77 12.49 2.27
C THR A 113 -2.07 11.75 3.40
N ALA A 114 -1.97 10.42 3.31
CA ALA A 114 -1.29 9.59 4.31
C ALA A 114 0.19 9.96 4.48
N LEU A 115 0.94 10.15 3.38
CA LEU A 115 2.35 10.52 3.42
C LEU A 115 2.59 11.88 4.09
N ARG A 116 1.75 12.87 3.80
CA ARG A 116 1.79 14.19 4.45
C ARG A 116 1.53 14.10 5.96
N GLU A 117 0.59 13.26 6.36
CA GLU A 117 0.30 12.98 7.77
C GLU A 117 1.29 11.96 8.40
N LYS A 118 2.30 11.52 7.63
CA LYS A 118 3.30 10.50 8.02
C LYS A 118 2.66 9.18 8.46
N ILE A 119 1.52 8.81 7.89
CA ILE A 119 0.80 7.57 8.18
C ILE A 119 1.29 6.48 7.21
N PRO A 120 1.76 5.32 7.70
CA PRO A 120 2.01 4.15 6.87
C PRO A 120 0.81 3.79 6.00
N ILE A 121 1.03 3.56 4.70
CA ILE A 121 -0.02 3.14 3.78
C ILE A 121 0.45 1.98 2.92
N VAL A 122 -0.44 1.00 2.70
CA VAL A 122 -0.23 -0.14 1.80
C VAL A 122 -1.38 -0.22 0.81
N PHE A 123 -1.03 -0.34 -0.48
CA PHE A 123 -1.97 -0.64 -1.54
C PHE A 123 -2.19 -2.15 -1.63
N ILE A 124 -3.44 -2.57 -1.74
CA ILE A 124 -3.83 -3.96 -1.99
C ILE A 124 -4.77 -4.00 -3.19
N THR A 125 -4.55 -4.92 -4.12
CA THR A 125 -5.42 -5.08 -5.28
C THR A 125 -5.61 -6.56 -5.58
N ASP A 126 -6.74 -6.88 -6.21
CA ASP A 126 -7.06 -8.16 -6.82
C ASP A 126 -6.70 -8.18 -8.32
N THR A 127 -6.08 -7.13 -8.84
CA THR A 127 -5.68 -7.05 -10.24
C THR A 127 -4.17 -7.18 -10.41
N TYR A 128 -3.75 -7.59 -11.60
CA TYR A 128 -2.34 -7.64 -11.95
C TYR A 128 -1.73 -6.23 -12.02
N HIS A 129 -0.58 -6.04 -11.37
CA HIS A 129 0.04 -4.73 -11.17
C HIS A 129 0.79 -4.19 -12.42
N HIS A 130 0.88 -4.98 -13.50
CA HIS A 130 1.38 -4.55 -14.82
C HIS A 130 0.26 -4.33 -15.85
N GLY A 131 -1.00 -4.23 -15.42
CA GLY A 131 -2.10 -3.87 -16.31
C GLY A 131 -2.20 -2.37 -16.54
N ASP A 132 -2.80 -1.96 -17.66
CA ASP A 132 -3.07 -0.54 -17.97
C ASP A 132 -3.78 0.19 -16.82
N LYS A 133 -4.62 -0.53 -16.05
CA LYS A 133 -5.35 0.00 -14.90
C LYS A 133 -4.48 0.34 -13.69
N THR A 134 -3.37 -0.38 -13.49
CA THR A 134 -2.45 -0.19 -12.35
C THR A 134 -1.27 0.71 -12.70
N GLU A 135 -1.04 0.98 -14.00
CA GLU A 135 0.04 1.83 -14.47
C GLU A 135 0.04 3.26 -13.87
N PRO A 136 -1.10 3.94 -13.65
CA PRO A 136 -1.10 5.22 -12.94
C PRO A 136 -0.52 5.14 -11.51
N VAL A 137 -0.78 4.04 -10.80
CA VAL A 137 -0.21 3.81 -9.45
C VAL A 137 1.27 3.48 -9.54
N ASN A 138 1.66 2.62 -10.48
CA ASN A 138 3.05 2.26 -10.74
C ASN A 138 3.92 3.48 -11.03
N SER A 139 3.46 4.30 -11.97
CA SER A 139 4.11 5.53 -12.34
C SER A 139 4.18 6.52 -11.16
N TRP A 140 3.10 6.71 -10.40
CA TRP A 140 3.12 7.55 -9.19
C TRP A 140 4.14 7.05 -8.16
N SER A 141 4.17 5.74 -7.94
CA SER A 141 5.06 5.09 -6.97
C SER A 141 6.53 5.29 -7.36
N LYS A 142 6.88 5.07 -8.63
CA LYS A 142 8.20 5.35 -9.20
C LYS A 142 8.61 6.81 -9.02
N PHE A 143 7.71 7.75 -9.34
CA PHE A 143 7.94 9.19 -9.16
C PHE A 143 8.27 9.54 -7.69
N LYS A 144 7.60 8.88 -6.73
CA LYS A 144 7.84 9.09 -5.30
C LYS A 144 9.04 8.32 -4.75
N GLY A 145 9.69 7.49 -5.55
CA GLY A 145 10.72 6.56 -5.07
C GLY A 145 10.16 5.49 -4.11
N ILE A 146 8.85 5.26 -4.12
CA ILE A 146 8.20 4.25 -3.29
C ILE A 146 8.25 2.93 -4.09
N PRO A 147 8.63 1.80 -3.47
CA PRO A 147 8.51 0.51 -4.14
C PRO A 147 7.04 0.09 -4.25
N LEU A 148 6.67 -0.51 -5.39
CA LEU A 148 5.54 -1.43 -5.40
C LEU A 148 6.07 -2.83 -5.15
N ILE A 149 5.41 -3.54 -4.24
CA ILE A 149 5.71 -4.94 -3.96
C ILE A 149 4.67 -5.76 -4.71
N ASP A 150 5.08 -6.44 -5.78
CA ASP A 150 4.23 -7.44 -6.38
C ASP A 150 4.26 -8.74 -5.57
N ASN A 151 3.16 -9.45 -5.64
CA ASN A 151 2.90 -10.66 -4.93
C ASN A 151 2.68 -11.81 -5.93
N GLU A 152 3.73 -12.12 -6.70
CA GLU A 152 3.79 -13.11 -7.79
C GLU A 152 3.73 -14.58 -7.33
N ASP A 153 2.93 -14.92 -6.31
CA ASP A 153 2.69 -16.33 -5.95
C ASP A 153 1.51 -16.94 -6.73
N GLY A 154 0.76 -16.13 -7.47
CA GLY A 154 -0.19 -16.66 -8.44
C GLY A 154 0.58 -17.06 -9.68
N GLU A 155 0.71 -18.37 -9.95
CA GLU A 155 1.08 -18.88 -11.27
C GLU A 155 0.42 -17.98 -12.32
N GLU A 156 1.20 -17.47 -13.29
CA GLU A 156 0.74 -16.67 -14.43
C GLU A 156 -0.40 -17.42 -15.13
N ASN A 157 -1.59 -17.32 -14.57
CA ASN A 157 -2.79 -17.93 -15.08
C ASN A 157 -3.17 -17.01 -16.22
N ASP A 158 -2.64 -17.38 -17.39
CA ASP A 158 -2.96 -16.94 -18.73
C ASP A 158 -4.33 -16.25 -18.73
N HIS A 159 -4.37 -15.00 -19.20
CA HIS A 159 -5.41 -13.97 -19.05
C HIS A 159 -6.82 -14.34 -19.60
N ARG A 160 -7.19 -15.62 -19.64
CA ARG A 160 -8.34 -16.20 -20.34
C ARG A 160 -9.28 -17.01 -19.46
N GLY A 161 -9.14 -17.06 -18.13
CA GLY A 161 -9.91 -18.03 -17.34
C GLY A 161 -10.29 -17.65 -15.91
N LYS A 162 -11.35 -16.86 -15.75
CA LYS A 162 -12.46 -16.97 -14.74
C LYS A 162 -12.18 -17.16 -13.23
N ASN A 163 -10.95 -17.19 -12.75
CA ASN A 163 -10.73 -17.21 -11.30
C ASN A 163 -10.60 -15.77 -10.81
N VAL A 164 -11.59 -15.34 -10.03
CA VAL A 164 -11.54 -14.08 -9.27
C VAL A 164 -10.30 -14.15 -8.40
N VAL A 165 -9.28 -13.39 -8.75
CA VAL A 165 -8.04 -13.28 -7.97
C VAL A 165 -8.45 -12.73 -6.60
N GLN A 166 -8.17 -13.51 -5.56
CA GLN A 166 -8.45 -13.06 -4.20
C GLN A 166 -7.36 -12.08 -3.76
N LYS A 167 -7.73 -10.99 -3.10
CA LYS A 167 -6.75 -10.09 -2.49
C LYS A 167 -5.94 -10.82 -1.43
N ASN A 168 -4.62 -10.63 -1.44
CA ASN A 168 -3.75 -11.21 -0.40
C ASN A 168 -3.75 -10.34 0.86
N TRP A 169 -4.86 -10.38 1.61
CA TRP A 169 -5.04 -9.64 2.85
C TRP A 169 -3.94 -9.91 3.86
N GLN A 170 -3.47 -11.15 3.93
CA GLN A 170 -2.42 -11.56 4.84
C GLN A 170 -1.13 -10.76 4.64
N LYS A 171 -0.61 -10.72 3.41
CA LYS A 171 0.60 -9.94 3.12
C LYS A 171 0.34 -8.44 3.30
N GLY A 172 -0.82 -7.93 2.86
CA GLY A 172 -1.19 -6.53 3.06
C GLY A 172 -1.14 -6.08 4.53
N PHE A 173 -1.78 -6.85 5.43
CA PHE A 173 -1.75 -6.57 6.87
C PHE A 173 -0.36 -6.76 7.49
N LEU A 174 0.37 -7.81 7.12
CA LEU A 174 1.72 -8.05 7.64
C LEU A 174 2.67 -6.91 7.29
N THR A 175 2.65 -6.47 6.03
CA THR A 175 3.45 -5.32 5.55
C THR A 175 3.07 -4.07 6.31
N LEU A 176 1.77 -3.79 6.46
CA LEU A 176 1.32 -2.60 7.16
C LEU A 176 1.76 -2.62 8.63
N LEU A 177 1.52 -3.72 9.34
CA LEU A 177 1.91 -3.85 10.74
C LEU A 177 3.42 -3.68 10.94
N TRP A 178 4.25 -4.16 10.00
CA TRP A 178 5.69 -3.92 10.04
C TRP A 178 6.04 -2.44 9.90
N MET A 179 5.41 -1.74 8.98
CA MET A 179 5.63 -0.30 8.85
C MET A 179 5.18 0.44 10.11
N VAL A 180 4.07 0.03 10.73
CA VAL A 180 3.56 0.63 11.97
C VAL A 180 4.53 0.41 13.13
N GLU A 181 4.95 -0.83 13.38
CA GLU A 181 5.88 -1.15 14.47
C GLU A 181 7.27 -0.57 14.21
N GLY A 182 7.75 -0.65 12.98
CA GLY A 182 9.00 -0.02 12.55
C GLY A 182 8.98 1.50 12.77
N LYS A 183 7.84 2.17 12.53
CA LYS A 183 7.69 3.59 12.86
C LYS A 183 7.75 3.84 14.37
N LYS A 184 7.08 3.02 15.18
CA LYS A 184 7.10 3.13 16.66
C LYS A 184 8.49 2.93 17.24
N SER A 185 9.27 1.99 16.70
CA SER A 185 10.66 1.72 17.09
C SER A 185 11.68 2.66 16.45
N ASN A 186 11.23 3.61 15.62
CA ASN A 186 12.08 4.51 14.83
C ASN A 186 13.05 3.76 13.88
N THR A 187 12.70 2.55 13.47
CA THR A 187 13.40 1.73 12.47
C THR A 187 12.94 2.06 11.04
N VAL A 188 11.70 2.53 10.90
CA VAL A 188 11.13 2.98 9.62
C VAL A 188 10.83 4.47 9.73
N ILE A 189 11.44 5.28 8.86
CA ILE A 189 11.21 6.72 8.75
C ILE A 189 10.41 6.99 7.47
N ILE A 190 9.20 7.54 7.62
CA ILE A 190 8.38 7.99 6.49
C ILE A 190 8.74 9.46 6.24
N ASN A 191 9.55 9.71 5.21
CA ASN A 191 9.90 11.04 4.77
C ASN A 191 9.16 11.38 3.46
N SER A 192 8.43 12.49 3.44
CA SER A 192 7.70 12.96 2.25
C SER A 192 8.60 13.67 1.23
N GLU A 193 9.82 14.07 1.60
CA GLU A 193 10.67 14.94 0.77
C GLU A 193 11.95 14.28 0.23
N GLU A 194 12.35 13.11 0.73
CA GLU A 194 13.50 12.37 0.18
C GLU A 194 13.30 10.86 0.37
N ILE A 195 12.94 10.17 -0.71
CA ILE A 195 13.25 8.74 -0.88
C ILE A 195 14.20 8.65 -2.06
N LYS A 196 15.50 8.90 -1.81
CA LYS A 196 16.54 8.53 -2.76
C LYS A 196 16.69 7.00 -2.70
N SER A 197 16.55 6.40 -3.87
CA SER A 197 16.47 4.98 -4.20
C SER A 197 17.62 4.10 -3.68
N ASP A 198 17.69 3.86 -2.37
CA ASP A 198 18.68 2.92 -1.81
C ASP A 198 18.05 1.85 -0.90
N LEU A 199 16.88 1.34 -1.31
CA LEU A 199 16.24 0.21 -0.66
C LEU A 199 15.94 -0.88 -1.68
N SER A 200 16.86 -1.85 -1.81
CA SER A 200 16.54 -3.13 -2.44
C SER A 200 15.63 -3.92 -1.50
N PHE A 201 14.32 -3.88 -1.74
CA PHE A 201 13.30 -4.58 -0.95
C PHE A 201 13.29 -6.11 -1.11
N GLY A 202 14.21 -6.68 -1.90
CA GLY A 202 14.29 -8.12 -2.13
C GLY A 202 14.44 -8.96 -0.86
N TRP A 203 14.97 -8.39 0.23
CA TRP A 203 15.05 -9.09 1.51
C TRP A 203 13.69 -9.19 2.23
N ILE A 204 12.76 -8.26 2.02
CA ILE A 204 11.40 -8.32 2.63
C ILE A 204 10.62 -9.46 1.99
N ASN A 205 10.66 -9.59 0.66
CA ASN A 205 10.01 -10.69 -0.05
C ASN A 205 10.58 -12.04 0.37
N SER A 206 11.91 -12.18 0.36
CA SER A 206 12.58 -13.41 0.81
C SER A 206 12.27 -13.76 2.27
N LEU A 207 12.15 -12.78 3.16
CA LEU A 207 11.82 -12.99 4.57
C LEU A 207 10.35 -13.34 4.78
N LEU A 208 9.44 -12.68 4.04
CA LEU A 208 8.02 -13.02 4.02
C LEU A 208 7.83 -14.45 3.52
N GLU A 209 8.51 -14.85 2.44
CA GLU A 209 8.46 -16.21 1.93
C GLU A 209 8.97 -17.23 2.95
N ASP A 210 10.08 -16.96 3.61
CA ASP A 210 10.62 -17.86 4.64
C ASP A 210 9.68 -18.01 5.85
N ILE A 211 9.08 -16.91 6.30
CA ILE A 211 8.14 -16.92 7.43
C ILE A 211 6.81 -17.60 7.05
N LEU A 212 6.30 -17.34 5.85
CA LEU A 212 4.99 -17.82 5.40
C LEU A 212 5.01 -19.26 4.91
N PHE A 213 6.10 -19.72 4.29
CA PHE A 213 6.15 -21.02 3.62
C PHE A 213 7.13 -22.01 4.25
N ASN A 214 8.22 -21.56 4.87
CA ASN A 214 9.26 -22.45 5.38
C ASN A 214 9.21 -22.66 6.91
N GLY A 215 8.40 -21.87 7.62
CA GLY A 215 8.33 -21.87 9.08
C GLY A 215 9.65 -21.46 9.74
N PRO A 216 9.68 -21.27 11.08
CA PRO A 216 10.81 -20.67 11.80
C PRO A 216 12.11 -21.50 11.84
N LYS A 217 12.21 -22.60 11.07
CA LYS A 217 13.31 -23.58 11.14
C LYS A 217 14.50 -23.30 10.21
N ARG A 218 14.41 -22.38 9.25
CA ARG A 218 15.57 -22.03 8.40
C ARG A 218 16.32 -20.82 8.96
N ARG A 219 17.63 -21.01 9.21
CA ARG A 219 18.57 -19.92 9.51
C ARG A 219 18.81 -19.12 8.23
N LEU A 220 18.49 -17.83 8.27
CA LEU A 220 18.87 -16.87 7.23
C LEU A 220 20.39 -16.74 7.20
N SER A 221 20.96 -16.78 5.99
CA SER A 221 22.38 -16.49 5.79
C SER A 221 22.61 -14.99 5.61
N HIS A 222 23.77 -14.55 6.11
CA HIS A 222 24.14 -13.18 6.46
C HIS A 222 23.86 -12.11 5.38
N ARG A 223 22.98 -11.16 5.72
CA ARG A 223 22.99 -9.75 5.26
C ARG A 223 21.94 -8.97 6.08
N ASN A 224 22.39 -7.92 6.76
CA ASN A 224 21.68 -6.97 7.65
C ASN A 224 20.65 -7.60 8.60
N ASP A 225 21.10 -7.97 9.79
CA ASP A 225 20.35 -8.80 10.74
C ASP A 225 19.35 -8.01 11.63
N GLU A 226 19.54 -6.70 11.85
CA GLU A 226 18.71 -5.93 12.79
C GLU A 226 17.26 -5.74 12.33
N GLY A 227 17.04 -5.44 11.03
CA GLY A 227 15.68 -5.28 10.48
C GLY A 227 14.92 -6.60 10.37
N LYS A 228 15.64 -7.72 10.18
CA LYS A 228 15.07 -9.06 10.05
C LYS A 228 14.58 -9.59 11.40
N GLU A 229 15.37 -9.42 12.46
CA GLU A 229 15.01 -9.88 13.80
C GLU A 229 13.82 -9.08 14.34
N GLY A 230 13.79 -7.76 14.13
CA GLY A 230 12.65 -6.92 14.50
C GLY A 230 11.34 -7.30 13.80
N PHE A 231 11.40 -7.65 12.50
CA PHE A 231 10.22 -8.16 11.78
C PHE A 231 9.79 -9.54 12.27
N ARG A 232 10.75 -10.45 12.52
CA ARG A 232 10.46 -11.78 13.06
C ARG A 232 9.77 -11.71 14.41
N GLU A 233 10.31 -10.93 15.36
CA GLU A 233 9.67 -10.71 16.65
C GLU A 233 8.26 -10.15 16.52
N MET A 234 8.05 -9.25 15.56
CA MET A 234 6.74 -8.70 15.28
C MET A 234 5.78 -9.80 14.77
N VAL A 235 6.17 -10.58 13.75
CA VAL A 235 5.32 -11.66 13.25
C VAL A 235 4.99 -12.65 14.37
N GLU A 236 5.98 -13.01 15.21
CA GLU A 236 5.75 -13.85 16.38
C GLU A 236 4.77 -13.20 17.38
N LYS A 237 4.85 -11.90 17.64
CA LYS A 237 3.90 -11.18 18.52
C LYS A 237 2.46 -11.19 17.98
N PHE A 238 2.26 -11.09 16.67
CA PHE A 238 0.93 -10.97 16.06
C PHE A 238 0.32 -12.31 15.61
N PHE A 239 1.11 -13.30 15.20
CA PHE A 239 0.65 -14.45 14.40
C PHE A 239 1.02 -15.85 14.92
N ILE A 240 1.49 -16.02 16.16
CA ILE A 240 1.72 -17.39 16.69
C ILE A 240 0.41 -18.20 16.69
N ILE A 241 0.34 -19.20 15.80
CA ILE A 241 -0.50 -20.40 15.87
C ILE A 241 0.30 -21.48 16.58
#